data_AF-A0A2D5YMY9-F1
#
_entry.id   AF-A0A2D5YMY9-F1
#
_cell.length_a   1.000
_cell.length_b   1.000
_cell.length_c   1.000
_cell.angle_alpha   90.00
_cell.angle_beta   90.00
_cell.angle_gamma   90.00
#
_symmetry.space_group_name_H-M   'P 1'
#
loop_
_entity.id
_entity.type
_entity.pdbx_description
1 polymer ?
#
loop_
_entity_poly.entity_id
_entity_poly.type
_entity_poly.pdbx_seq_one_letter_code
_entity_poly.pdbx_strand_id
1 'polypeptide(L)'
;MREFDFLAQETVRLTENLDDIEFEREFFLENPLFEEISNTDNEITYPETPGVVYNILWAGNTVSLRGVPTDNIRGVFDHLQTGDRVLLKKFKIDENQIDTLFFFECDHLEQAEVLVDQLFLKRYPMEEELVCNISDPGFSWWYLRTDCGFRVNFKSHKTENGSHRLKLGPIGDVMVASVRLAKIIEHIKEFMPIQEVKISEKSFVLESSEVIHPIIEEFKAIFESGLIEEDSAMLCELPMTEKLFLLELAAIRRFWLNLEKTVSPVTQAKEKILN
;
A
#
# COMPACT_ATOMS: atom_id res chain seq x y z
N MET A 1 39.98 1.92 -23.86
CA MET A 1 38.86 0.95 -23.75
C MET A 1 38.86 0.15 -22.44
N ARG A 2 39.76 0.39 -21.46
CA ARG A 2 39.76 -0.29 -20.14
C ARG A 2 39.41 0.61 -18.95
N GLU A 3 39.41 1.93 -19.11
CA GLU A 3 39.09 2.87 -18.01
C GLU A 3 37.58 3.04 -17.78
N PHE A 4 36.76 2.87 -18.82
CA PHE A 4 35.32 3.05 -18.73
C PHE A 4 34.64 1.90 -17.96
N ASP A 5 35.12 0.67 -18.15
CA ASP A 5 34.64 -0.51 -17.42
C ASP A 5 35.04 -0.48 -15.93
N PHE A 6 36.19 0.11 -15.62
CA PHE A 6 36.65 0.31 -14.24
C PHE A 6 35.79 1.37 -13.51
N LEU A 7 35.49 2.50 -14.17
CA LEU A 7 34.61 3.53 -13.63
C LEU A 7 33.16 3.03 -13.46
N ALA A 8 32.67 2.19 -14.38
CA ALA A 8 31.35 1.58 -14.25
C ALA A 8 31.29 0.59 -13.09
N GLN A 9 32.32 -0.24 -12.88
CA GLN A 9 32.39 -1.15 -11.73
C GLN A 9 32.56 -0.43 -10.39
N GLU A 10 33.33 0.65 -10.34
CA GLU A 10 33.44 1.51 -9.15
C GLU A 10 32.11 2.20 -8.84
N THR A 11 31.39 2.69 -9.85
CA THR A 11 30.09 3.34 -9.66
C THR A 11 29.07 2.34 -9.11
N VAL A 12 28.98 1.11 -9.65
CA VAL A 12 28.08 0.07 -9.13
C VAL A 12 28.42 -0.32 -7.70
N ARG A 13 29.71 -0.43 -7.35
CA ARG A 13 30.16 -0.70 -5.97
C ARG A 13 29.89 0.45 -5.01
N LEU A 14 29.93 1.69 -5.49
CA LEU A 14 29.57 2.86 -4.70
C LEU A 14 28.07 2.92 -4.48
N THR A 15 27.22 2.61 -5.48
CA THR A 15 25.76 2.55 -5.30
C THR A 15 25.35 1.46 -4.29
N GLU A 16 25.99 0.29 -4.35
CA GLU A 16 25.72 -0.81 -3.40
C GLU A 16 26.12 -0.49 -1.95
N ASN A 17 26.98 0.51 -1.71
CA ASN A 17 27.40 0.93 -0.36
C ASN A 17 26.80 2.28 0.07
N LEU A 18 26.32 3.12 -0.86
CA LEU A 18 25.74 4.43 -0.58
C LEU A 18 24.27 4.36 -0.17
N ASP A 19 23.53 3.33 -0.61
CA ASP A 19 22.13 3.14 -0.21
C ASP A 19 21.94 2.93 1.30
N ASP A 20 22.98 2.45 2.01
CA ASP A 20 22.95 2.27 3.46
C ASP A 20 23.60 3.43 4.24
N ILE A 21 24.70 4.04 3.74
CA ILE A 21 25.54 4.94 4.57
C ILE A 21 25.14 6.43 4.45
N GLU A 22 24.66 6.91 3.30
CA GLU A 22 24.12 8.29 3.22
C GLU A 22 22.74 8.40 3.87
N PHE A 23 21.99 7.29 3.92
CA PHE A 23 20.74 7.17 4.70
C PHE A 23 20.99 7.27 6.22
N GLU A 24 22.14 6.81 6.71
CA GLU A 24 22.47 6.82 8.14
C GLU A 24 22.66 8.23 8.72
N ARG A 25 23.24 9.18 7.97
CA ARG A 25 23.68 10.47 8.55
C ARG A 25 22.57 11.49 8.80
N GLU A 26 21.45 11.43 8.09
CA GLU A 26 20.29 12.27 8.37
C GLU A 26 19.32 11.66 9.41
N PHE A 27 19.52 10.40 9.82
CA PHE A 27 18.57 9.65 10.66
C PHE A 27 18.85 9.76 12.18
N PHE A 28 20.04 10.23 12.59
CA PHE A 28 20.48 10.22 13.99
C PHE A 28 20.20 11.48 14.81
N LEU A 29 19.57 12.51 14.22
CA LEU A 29 19.27 13.73 14.95
C LEU A 29 17.76 13.85 15.18
N GLU A 30 17.39 13.51 16.42
CA GLU A 30 16.13 13.86 17.09
C GLU A 30 14.91 12.98 16.80
N ASN A 31 14.69 11.99 17.67
CA ASN A 31 13.34 11.65 18.09
C ASN A 31 13.32 11.35 19.61
N PRO A 32 12.66 12.18 20.43
CA PRO A 32 12.50 11.92 21.86
C PRO A 32 11.28 11.04 22.12
N LEU A 33 11.43 10.09 23.05
CA LEU A 33 10.37 9.48 23.89
C LEU A 33 9.33 8.60 23.18
N PHE A 34 9.61 7.30 23.12
CA PHE A 34 8.59 6.26 23.28
C PHE A 34 8.76 5.67 24.68
N GLU A 35 7.78 5.89 25.56
CA GLU A 35 7.73 5.25 26.89
C GLU A 35 7.24 3.81 26.74
N GLU A 36 7.90 2.90 27.45
CA GLU A 36 7.61 1.47 27.52
C GLU A 36 6.21 1.24 28.11
N ILE A 37 5.27 0.77 27.30
CA ILE A 37 3.99 0.27 27.80
C ILE A 37 4.23 -1.16 28.31
N SER A 38 4.31 -1.30 29.62
CA SER A 38 4.18 -2.61 30.28
C SER A 38 2.70 -3.00 30.32
N ASN A 39 2.31 -4.09 29.66
CA ASN A 39 0.97 -4.65 29.79
C ASN A 39 0.98 -6.19 29.82
N THR A 40 0.66 -6.70 31.01
CA THR A 40 -0.09 -7.94 31.35
C THR A 40 -0.14 -9.10 30.35
N ASP A 41 0.36 -10.25 30.81
CA ASP A 41 0.33 -11.62 30.24
C ASP A 41 -1.02 -12.07 29.63
N ASN A 42 -1.39 -11.56 28.47
CA ASN A 42 -2.25 -12.26 27.52
C ASN A 42 -1.33 -12.83 26.44
N GLU A 43 -1.23 -14.15 26.37
CA GLU A 43 -0.42 -14.86 25.38
C GLU A 43 -0.93 -14.50 23.97
N ILE A 44 -0.25 -13.57 23.29
CA ILE A 44 -0.64 -13.12 21.95
C ILE A 44 -0.56 -14.32 21.01
N THR A 45 -1.71 -14.77 20.51
CA THR A 45 -1.76 -15.91 19.60
C THR A 45 -1.69 -15.41 18.16
N TYR A 46 -0.57 -15.68 17.49
CA TYR A 46 -0.38 -15.32 16.08
C TYR A 46 -1.01 -16.36 15.14
N PRO A 47 -1.56 -15.94 13.98
CA PRO A 47 -2.19 -16.86 13.03
C PRO A 47 -1.15 -17.68 12.25
N GLU A 48 -1.50 -18.90 11.87
CA GLU A 48 -0.72 -19.78 10.97
C GLU A 48 -1.19 -19.61 9.53
N THR A 49 -1.27 -18.36 9.07
CA THR A 49 -1.72 -17.99 7.72
C THR A 49 -0.62 -17.26 6.96
N PRO A 50 -0.66 -17.26 5.62
CA PRO A 50 0.19 -16.40 4.81
C PRO A 50 -0.09 -14.93 5.09
N GLY A 51 0.92 -14.08 4.90
CA GLY A 51 0.77 -12.65 5.10
C GLY A 51 2.06 -11.88 5.14
N VAL A 52 1.97 -10.66 5.66
CA VAL A 52 3.11 -9.76 5.84
C VAL A 52 3.25 -9.44 7.32
N VAL A 53 4.43 -9.69 7.89
CA VAL A 53 4.84 -9.10 9.17
C VAL A 53 5.59 -7.82 8.86
N TYR A 54 5.32 -6.74 9.61
CA TYR A 54 5.89 -5.44 9.31
C TYR A 54 6.07 -4.52 10.50
N ASN A 55 7.04 -3.61 10.36
CA ASN A 55 7.28 -2.47 11.22
C ASN A 55 6.95 -1.16 10.48
N ILE A 56 6.45 -0.19 11.23
CA ILE A 56 6.15 1.16 10.75
C ILE A 56 7.21 2.11 11.29
N LEU A 57 8.04 2.66 10.40
CA LEU A 57 9.11 3.59 10.74
C LEU A 57 8.69 5.03 10.45
N TRP A 58 8.75 5.86 11.47
CA TRP A 58 8.40 7.27 11.41
C TRP A 58 9.65 8.14 11.24
N ALA A 59 9.58 9.12 10.32
CA ALA A 59 10.61 10.13 10.13
C ALA A 59 9.96 11.48 9.81
N GLY A 60 9.87 12.35 10.81
CA GLY A 60 9.18 13.64 10.70
C GLY A 60 7.70 13.45 10.32
N ASN A 61 7.31 13.99 9.15
CA ASN A 61 5.95 13.85 8.61
C ASN A 61 5.82 12.70 7.60
N THR A 62 6.80 11.81 7.51
CA THR A 62 6.79 10.67 6.61
C THR A 62 6.76 9.35 7.37
N VAL A 63 6.12 8.35 6.76
CA VAL A 63 6.10 6.98 7.23
C VAL A 63 6.73 6.06 6.18
N SER A 64 7.46 5.05 6.62
CA SER A 64 8.01 4.01 5.75
C SER A 64 7.78 2.64 6.36
N LEU A 65 7.65 1.63 5.51
CA LEU A 65 7.34 0.26 5.93
C LEU A 65 8.56 -0.64 5.74
N ARG A 66 8.86 -1.46 6.74
CA ARG A 66 9.81 -2.58 6.66
C ARG A 66 9.06 -3.86 6.95
N GLY A 67 9.17 -4.86 6.08
CA GLY A 67 8.34 -6.05 6.20
C GLY A 67 8.92 -7.23 5.48
N VAL A 68 8.40 -8.40 5.83
CA VAL A 68 8.77 -9.68 5.25
C VAL A 68 7.47 -10.41 4.88
N PRO A 69 7.33 -10.87 3.62
CA PRO A 69 6.24 -11.75 3.25
C PRO A 69 6.54 -13.15 3.80
N THR A 70 5.51 -13.85 4.25
CA THR A 70 5.63 -15.18 4.83
C THR A 70 4.42 -16.03 4.51
N ASP A 71 4.62 -17.34 4.41
CA ASP A 71 3.57 -18.36 4.35
C ASP A 71 3.00 -18.69 5.73
N ASN A 72 3.66 -18.23 6.81
CA ASN A 72 3.25 -18.45 8.19
C ASN A 72 3.67 -17.30 9.11
N ILE A 73 2.72 -16.42 9.42
CA ILE A 73 2.90 -15.27 10.32
C ILE A 73 3.42 -15.70 11.70
N ARG A 74 2.84 -16.73 12.32
CA ARG A 74 3.30 -17.27 13.62
C ARG A 74 4.78 -17.68 13.56
N GLY A 75 5.20 -18.36 12.52
CA GLY A 75 6.59 -18.78 12.35
C GLY A 75 7.58 -17.60 12.40
N VAL A 76 7.22 -16.45 11.82
CA VAL A 76 8.07 -15.25 11.89
C VAL A 76 8.19 -14.72 13.32
N PHE A 77 7.09 -14.67 14.08
CA PHE A 77 7.12 -14.24 15.47
C PHE A 77 7.89 -15.21 16.37
N ASP A 78 7.74 -16.52 16.17
CA ASP A 78 8.52 -17.53 16.89
C ASP A 78 10.03 -17.33 16.64
N HIS A 79 10.44 -17.10 15.39
CA HIS A 79 11.85 -16.81 15.07
C HIS A 79 12.36 -15.53 15.73
N LEU A 80 11.54 -14.47 15.76
CA LEU A 80 11.88 -13.22 16.45
C LEU A 80 12.05 -13.43 17.96
N GLN A 81 11.13 -14.17 18.60
CA GLN A 81 11.20 -14.50 20.03
C GLN A 81 12.44 -15.34 20.39
N THR A 82 12.95 -16.14 19.45
CA THR A 82 14.23 -16.86 19.63
C THR A 82 15.48 -15.99 19.41
N GLY A 83 15.32 -14.72 19.06
CA GLY A 83 16.43 -13.78 18.85
C GLY A 83 17.07 -13.87 17.46
N ASP A 84 16.30 -14.17 16.41
CA ASP A 84 16.81 -14.14 15.03
C ASP A 84 17.26 -12.73 14.62
N ARG A 85 18.57 -12.51 14.69
CA ARG A 85 19.24 -11.24 14.37
C ARG A 85 19.01 -10.78 12.92
N VAL A 86 18.78 -11.70 11.99
CA VAL A 86 18.54 -11.33 10.58
C VAL A 86 17.17 -10.68 10.45
N LEU A 87 16.15 -11.25 11.09
CA LEU A 87 14.80 -10.70 11.10
C LEU A 87 14.75 -9.38 11.87
N LEU A 88 15.34 -9.32 13.07
CA LEU A 88 15.42 -8.08 13.87
C LEU A 88 16.04 -6.92 13.06
N LYS A 89 17.15 -7.18 12.36
CA LYS A 89 17.79 -6.18 11.48
C LYS A 89 16.89 -5.77 10.32
N LYS A 90 16.16 -6.70 9.69
CA LYS A 90 15.23 -6.39 8.60
C LYS A 90 14.09 -5.46 9.04
N PHE A 91 13.55 -5.68 10.24
CA PHE A 91 12.49 -4.85 10.81
C PHE A 91 13.01 -3.55 11.44
N LYS A 92 14.33 -3.42 11.64
CA LYS A 92 14.98 -2.32 12.37
C LYS A 92 14.42 -2.18 13.80
N ILE A 93 14.38 -3.31 14.51
CA ILE A 93 13.96 -3.37 15.91
C ILE A 93 14.97 -4.13 16.75
N ASP A 94 14.93 -3.92 18.06
CA ASP A 94 15.62 -4.71 19.06
C ASP A 94 14.72 -5.84 19.61
N GLU A 95 15.31 -6.79 20.35
CA GLU A 95 14.59 -7.96 20.91
C GLU A 95 13.43 -7.57 21.85
N ASN A 96 13.51 -6.41 22.50
CA ASN A 96 12.47 -5.88 23.39
C ASN A 96 11.34 -5.12 22.64
N GLN A 97 11.41 -5.03 21.32
CA GLN A 97 10.46 -4.27 20.49
C GLN A 97 9.62 -5.16 19.58
N ILE A 98 9.61 -6.48 19.80
CA ILE A 98 8.82 -7.42 18.99
C ILE A 98 7.33 -7.07 19.03
N ASP A 99 6.83 -6.59 20.16
CA ASP A 99 5.42 -6.21 20.36
C ASP A 99 5.01 -4.95 19.58
N THR A 100 5.96 -4.21 18.99
CA THR A 100 5.66 -3.06 18.12
C THR A 100 5.42 -3.47 16.67
N LEU A 101 5.60 -4.75 16.34
CA LEU A 101 5.35 -5.27 15.00
C LEU A 101 3.86 -5.49 14.75
N PHE A 102 3.49 -5.29 13.49
CA PHE A 102 2.16 -5.55 12.97
C PHE A 102 2.19 -6.75 12.04
N PHE A 103 1.02 -7.32 11.78
CA PHE A 103 0.85 -8.32 10.74
C PHE A 103 -0.41 -8.06 9.92
N PHE A 104 -0.41 -8.57 8.70
CA PHE A 104 -1.56 -8.51 7.79
C PHE A 104 -1.70 -9.85 7.08
N GLU A 105 -2.86 -10.49 7.24
CA GLU A 105 -3.16 -11.78 6.63
C GLU A 105 -3.46 -11.64 5.14
N CYS A 106 -2.99 -12.61 4.36
CA CYS A 106 -3.20 -12.72 2.92
C CYS A 106 -3.71 -14.12 2.60
N ASP A 107 -4.42 -14.25 1.48
CA ASP A 107 -4.99 -15.53 1.07
C ASP A 107 -3.90 -16.52 0.61
N HIS A 108 -2.79 -15.98 0.09
CA HIS A 108 -1.63 -16.75 -0.37
C HIS A 108 -0.35 -15.91 -0.30
N LEU A 109 0.82 -16.57 -0.36
CA LEU A 109 2.13 -15.93 -0.20
C LEU A 109 2.41 -14.89 -1.30
N GLU A 110 2.05 -15.18 -2.54
CA GLU A 110 2.33 -14.29 -3.69
C GLU A 110 1.63 -12.94 -3.53
N GLN A 111 0.45 -12.90 -2.90
CA GLN A 111 -0.24 -11.65 -2.56
C GLN A 111 0.58 -10.84 -1.55
N ALA A 112 1.16 -11.48 -0.53
CA ALA A 112 2.03 -10.84 0.44
C ALA A 112 3.32 -10.31 -0.22
N GLU A 113 3.91 -11.05 -1.16
CA GLU A 113 5.07 -10.60 -1.93
C GLU A 113 4.75 -9.35 -2.77
N VAL A 114 3.59 -9.32 -3.44
CA VAL A 114 3.13 -8.14 -4.18
C VAL A 114 2.96 -6.94 -3.26
N LEU A 115 2.38 -7.10 -2.06
CA LEU A 115 2.27 -6.01 -1.09
C LEU A 115 3.64 -5.44 -0.72
N VAL A 116 4.60 -6.32 -0.45
CA VAL A 116 5.96 -5.92 -0.09
C VAL A 116 6.65 -5.17 -1.24
N ASP A 117 6.61 -5.71 -2.45
CA ASP A 117 7.20 -5.06 -3.63
C ASP A 117 6.57 -3.69 -3.92
N GLN A 118 5.24 -3.60 -3.81
CA GLN A 118 4.51 -2.39 -4.18
C GLN A 118 4.52 -1.31 -3.10
N LEU A 119 4.56 -1.65 -1.81
CA LEU A 119 4.36 -0.69 -0.73
C LEU A 119 5.55 -0.49 0.20
N PHE A 120 6.46 -1.46 0.29
CA PHE A 120 7.51 -1.41 1.31
C PHE A 120 8.76 -0.71 0.78
N LEU A 121 9.62 -0.29 1.70
CA LEU A 121 10.87 0.44 1.41
C LEU A 121 10.65 1.80 0.71
N LYS A 122 9.41 2.30 0.69
CA LYS A 122 9.02 3.62 0.17
C LYS A 122 8.71 4.56 1.34
N ARG A 123 8.77 5.87 1.07
CA ARG A 123 8.41 6.94 2.03
C ARG A 123 7.08 7.56 1.62
N TYR A 124 6.17 7.67 2.57
CA TYR A 124 4.83 8.24 2.37
C TYR A 124 4.63 9.44 3.31
N PRO A 125 4.44 10.68 2.80
CA PRO A 125 4.00 11.80 3.61
C PRO A 125 2.61 11.57 4.18
N MET A 126 2.48 11.83 5.48
CA MET A 126 1.23 11.81 6.23
C MET A 126 0.25 12.88 5.71
N GLU A 127 0.77 14.05 5.35
CA GLU A 127 0.00 15.21 4.90
C GLU A 127 0.29 15.54 3.42
N GLU A 128 0.11 14.55 2.53
CA GLU A 128 0.33 14.72 1.09
C GLU A 128 -0.39 15.95 0.49
N GLU A 129 -1.59 16.27 0.98
CA GLU A 129 -2.37 17.43 0.53
C GLU A 129 -1.71 18.78 0.82
N LEU A 130 -0.88 18.85 1.86
CA LEU A 130 -0.18 20.07 2.27
C LEU A 130 1.17 20.22 1.58
N VAL A 131 1.77 19.11 1.15
CA VAL A 131 3.12 19.06 0.59
C VAL A 131 3.10 19.11 -0.94
N CYS A 132 2.16 18.44 -1.58
CA CYS A 132 2.16 18.27 -3.03
C CYS A 132 1.57 19.49 -3.77
N ASN A 133 2.19 19.84 -4.90
CA ASN A 133 1.71 20.88 -5.81
C ASN A 133 1.65 20.34 -7.25
N ILE A 134 1.26 21.19 -8.22
CA ILE A 134 1.09 20.75 -9.62
C ILE A 134 2.40 20.21 -10.23
N SER A 135 3.55 20.72 -9.79
CA SER A 135 4.88 20.32 -10.26
C SER A 135 5.42 19.06 -9.59
N ASP A 136 4.91 18.70 -8.41
CA ASP A 136 5.25 17.48 -7.69
C ASP A 136 3.96 16.79 -7.20
N PRO A 137 3.23 16.14 -8.12
CA PRO A 137 1.96 15.52 -7.81
C PRO A 137 2.19 14.30 -6.91
N GLY A 138 1.43 14.24 -5.83
CA GLY A 138 1.52 13.13 -4.88
C GLY A 138 1.21 11.76 -5.49
N PHE A 139 1.60 10.71 -4.77
CA PHE A 139 1.53 9.31 -5.18
C PHE A 139 0.15 8.69 -4.97
N SER A 140 -0.75 9.35 -4.24
CA SER A 140 -2.06 8.78 -3.95
C SER A 140 -3.02 8.94 -5.11
N TRP A 141 -3.82 7.89 -5.29
CA TRP A 141 -5.00 7.94 -6.13
C TRP A 141 -6.17 8.56 -5.34
N TRP A 142 -7.13 9.11 -6.08
CA TRP A 142 -8.29 9.82 -5.53
C TRP A 142 -9.56 9.33 -6.19
N TYR A 143 -10.53 8.96 -5.38
CA TYR A 143 -11.78 8.37 -5.82
C TYR A 143 -12.95 9.32 -5.61
N LEU A 144 -13.83 9.37 -6.60
CA LEU A 144 -15.10 10.07 -6.58
C LEU A 144 -16.19 9.09 -7.02
N ARG A 145 -17.08 8.76 -6.09
CA ARG A 145 -18.30 7.99 -6.38
C ARG A 145 -19.32 8.89 -7.07
N THR A 146 -19.99 8.37 -8.08
CA THR A 146 -21.22 8.96 -8.64
C THR A 146 -22.36 7.94 -8.54
N ASP A 147 -23.58 8.38 -8.80
CA ASP A 147 -24.75 7.48 -8.72
C ASP A 147 -24.59 6.33 -9.72
N CYS A 148 -24.26 6.63 -10.97
CA CYS A 148 -24.15 5.65 -12.07
C CYS A 148 -22.72 5.17 -12.38
N GLY A 149 -21.73 5.53 -11.57
CA GLY A 149 -20.33 5.24 -11.90
C GLY A 149 -19.32 5.77 -10.90
N PHE A 150 -18.10 6.00 -11.38
CA PHE A 150 -17.05 6.57 -10.56
C PHE A 150 -15.95 7.24 -11.41
N ARG A 151 -15.12 8.02 -10.73
CA ARG A 151 -13.87 8.55 -11.24
C ARG A 151 -12.75 8.27 -10.26
N VAL A 152 -11.66 7.69 -10.76
CA VAL A 152 -10.36 7.60 -10.09
C VAL A 152 -9.39 8.55 -10.79
N ASN A 153 -8.80 9.47 -10.04
CA ASN A 153 -7.69 10.29 -10.47
C ASN A 153 -6.39 9.69 -9.91
N PHE A 154 -5.42 9.41 -10.76
CA PHE A 154 -4.18 8.74 -10.36
C PHE A 154 -3.17 9.65 -9.67
N LYS A 155 -3.41 10.97 -9.72
CA LYS A 155 -2.60 12.00 -9.09
C LYS A 155 -3.50 13.08 -8.52
N SER A 156 -3.04 13.72 -7.44
CA SER A 156 -3.72 14.89 -6.89
C SER A 156 -3.68 16.05 -7.90
N HIS A 157 -4.85 16.62 -8.19
CA HIS A 157 -4.97 17.96 -8.75
C HIS A 157 -5.59 18.81 -7.65
N LYS A 158 -4.96 19.94 -7.30
CA LYS A 158 -5.42 20.91 -6.27
C LYS A 158 -6.93 20.78 -6.08
N THR A 159 -7.33 20.18 -4.97
CA THR A 159 -8.72 19.95 -4.64
C THR A 159 -9.39 21.32 -4.57
N GLU A 160 -10.31 21.59 -5.47
CA GLU A 160 -11.26 22.67 -5.27
C GLU A 160 -12.04 22.32 -3.99
N ASN A 161 -11.90 23.18 -2.98
CA ASN A 161 -12.59 23.09 -1.70
C ASN A 161 -14.07 22.74 -1.94
N GLY A 162 -14.48 21.51 -1.62
CA GLY A 162 -15.90 21.12 -1.63
C GLY A 162 -16.27 19.78 -2.28
N SER A 163 -15.37 19.05 -2.94
CA SER A 163 -15.70 17.70 -3.46
C SER A 163 -15.34 16.58 -2.48
N HIS A 164 -16.30 15.72 -2.15
CA HIS A 164 -16.17 14.52 -1.30
C HIS A 164 -15.30 13.43 -1.97
N ARG A 165 -14.03 13.74 -2.26
CA ARG A 165 -13.09 12.77 -2.83
C ARG A 165 -12.47 11.95 -1.71
N LEU A 166 -12.45 10.64 -1.89
CA LEU A 166 -11.78 9.70 -1.00
C LEU A 166 -10.33 9.54 -1.47
N LYS A 167 -9.37 9.75 -0.56
CA LYS A 167 -7.98 9.39 -0.78
C LYS A 167 -7.85 7.87 -0.75
N LEU A 168 -7.29 7.26 -1.80
CA LEU A 168 -7.13 5.81 -1.92
C LEU A 168 -5.76 5.31 -1.46
N GLY A 169 -4.74 6.17 -1.50
CA GLY A 169 -3.34 5.78 -1.30
C GLY A 169 -2.63 5.36 -2.60
N PRO A 170 -1.36 4.92 -2.51
CA PRO A 170 -0.57 4.40 -3.63
C PRO A 170 -0.99 2.97 -3.95
N ILE A 171 -2.17 2.79 -4.54
CA ILE A 171 -2.73 1.44 -4.75
C ILE A 171 -2.26 0.75 -6.02
N GLY A 172 -1.45 1.41 -6.85
CA GLY A 172 -0.85 0.78 -8.01
C GLY A 172 -0.03 1.73 -8.90
N ASP A 173 0.75 1.13 -9.80
CA ASP A 173 1.45 1.86 -10.86
C ASP A 173 0.46 2.33 -11.92
N VAL A 174 0.55 3.62 -12.25
CA VAL A 174 -0.39 4.30 -13.15
C VAL A 174 -0.31 3.79 -14.58
N MET A 175 0.89 3.51 -15.07
CA MET A 175 1.10 3.03 -16.43
C MET A 175 0.55 1.62 -16.58
N VAL A 176 0.90 0.74 -15.64
CA VAL A 176 0.38 -0.64 -15.60
C VAL A 176 -1.14 -0.63 -15.48
N ALA A 177 -1.68 0.14 -14.53
CA ALA A 177 -3.11 0.22 -14.31
C ALA A 177 -3.87 0.71 -15.54
N SER A 178 -3.40 1.76 -16.21
CA SER A 178 -4.07 2.28 -17.41
C SER A 178 -4.17 1.23 -18.52
N VAL A 179 -3.12 0.44 -18.74
CA VAL A 179 -3.09 -0.63 -19.74
C VAL A 179 -4.00 -1.79 -19.34
N ARG A 180 -3.97 -2.20 -18.07
CA ARG A 180 -4.79 -3.33 -17.58
C ARG A 180 -6.26 -3.00 -17.54
N LEU A 181 -6.61 -1.81 -17.04
CA LEU A 181 -7.99 -1.33 -17.02
C LEU A 181 -8.54 -1.21 -18.44
N ALA A 182 -7.76 -0.76 -19.42
CA ALA A 182 -8.22 -0.69 -20.81
C ALA A 182 -8.64 -2.06 -21.34
N LYS A 183 -7.84 -3.10 -21.09
CA LYS A 183 -8.17 -4.48 -21.47
C LYS A 183 -9.39 -5.04 -20.73
N ILE A 184 -9.50 -4.73 -19.44
CA ILE A 184 -10.67 -5.13 -18.65
C ILE A 184 -11.93 -4.46 -19.22
N ILE A 185 -11.89 -3.16 -19.51
CA ILE A 185 -13.03 -2.45 -20.12
C ILE A 185 -13.38 -3.02 -21.50
N GLU A 186 -12.38 -3.34 -22.32
CA GLU A 186 -12.61 -3.98 -23.62
C GLU A 186 -13.37 -5.30 -23.52
N HIS A 187 -13.16 -6.06 -22.45
CA HIS A 187 -13.88 -7.29 -22.16
C HIS A 187 -15.29 -7.01 -21.62
N ILE A 188 -15.40 -6.18 -20.57
CA ILE A 188 -16.69 -6.01 -19.87
C ILE A 188 -17.70 -5.18 -20.66
N LYS A 189 -17.30 -4.38 -21.66
CA LYS A 189 -18.21 -3.55 -22.47
C LYS A 189 -19.30 -4.35 -23.18
N GLU A 190 -19.11 -5.65 -23.36
CA GLU A 190 -20.10 -6.55 -23.94
C GLU A 190 -21.20 -6.95 -22.94
N PHE A 191 -20.92 -6.79 -21.64
CA PHE A 191 -21.76 -7.26 -20.53
C PHE A 191 -22.39 -6.12 -19.73
N MET A 192 -22.08 -4.85 -20.05
CA MET A 192 -22.64 -3.70 -19.36
C MET A 192 -22.94 -2.52 -20.30
N PRO A 193 -24.01 -1.74 -20.04
CA PRO A 193 -24.33 -0.60 -20.86
C PRO A 193 -23.49 0.61 -20.44
N ILE A 194 -22.42 0.86 -21.21
CA ILE A 194 -21.47 1.94 -20.94
C ILE A 194 -21.99 3.28 -21.48
N GLN A 195 -22.04 4.29 -20.62
CA GLN A 195 -22.33 5.68 -20.98
C GLN A 195 -21.04 6.48 -21.22
N GLU A 196 -20.07 6.39 -20.31
CA GLU A 196 -18.77 7.05 -20.44
C GLU A 196 -17.65 6.09 -20.01
N VAL A 197 -16.61 6.01 -20.83
CA VAL A 197 -15.32 5.42 -20.44
C VAL A 197 -14.21 6.40 -20.80
N LYS A 198 -13.35 6.66 -19.83
CA LYS A 198 -12.10 7.39 -20.06
C LYS A 198 -10.98 6.75 -19.26
N ILE A 199 -9.98 6.23 -19.96
CA ILE A 199 -8.76 5.69 -19.35
C ILE A 199 -7.57 6.46 -19.91
N SER A 200 -6.77 7.01 -19.02
CA SER A 200 -5.56 7.76 -19.35
C SER A 200 -4.60 7.69 -18.18
N GLU A 201 -3.36 8.13 -18.36
CA GLU A 201 -2.36 8.26 -17.29
C GLU A 201 -2.78 9.23 -16.16
N LYS A 202 -3.86 9.99 -16.33
CA LYS A 202 -4.36 10.94 -15.31
C LYS A 202 -5.56 10.41 -14.55
N SER A 203 -6.39 9.60 -15.20
CA SER A 203 -7.66 9.18 -14.62
C SER A 203 -8.26 7.98 -15.32
N PHE A 204 -9.03 7.24 -14.52
CA PHE A 204 -9.99 6.25 -14.96
C PHE A 204 -11.41 6.73 -14.61
N VAL A 205 -12.29 6.81 -15.59
CA VAL A 205 -13.71 7.14 -15.44
C VAL A 205 -14.51 6.03 -16.09
N LEU A 206 -15.51 5.53 -15.38
CA LEU A 206 -16.46 4.55 -15.88
C LEU A 206 -17.86 4.92 -15.37
N GLU A 207 -18.76 5.19 -16.30
CA GLU A 207 -20.17 5.46 -16.03
C GLU A 207 -21.05 4.54 -16.87
N SER A 208 -22.10 4.01 -16.25
CA SER A 208 -23.12 3.21 -16.92
C SER A 208 -24.37 4.04 -17.17
N SER A 209 -25.17 3.68 -18.19
CA SER A 209 -26.51 4.25 -18.33
C SER A 209 -27.49 3.68 -17.30
N GLU A 210 -27.12 2.60 -16.60
CA GLU A 210 -27.88 2.05 -15.49
C GLU A 210 -27.39 2.63 -14.17
N VAL A 211 -28.32 2.97 -13.27
CA VAL A 211 -27.99 3.56 -11.95
C VAL A 211 -27.27 2.54 -11.07
N ILE A 212 -27.65 1.26 -11.15
CA ILE A 212 -27.07 0.18 -10.35
C ILE A 212 -26.74 -0.96 -11.30
N HIS A 213 -25.44 -1.17 -11.54
CA HIS A 213 -24.94 -2.28 -12.34
C HIS A 213 -23.95 -3.09 -11.50
N PRO A 214 -24.05 -4.43 -11.42
CA PRO A 214 -23.18 -5.25 -10.56
C PRO A 214 -21.68 -5.00 -10.77
N ILE A 215 -21.22 -5.01 -12.01
CA ILE A 215 -19.80 -4.75 -12.34
C ILE A 215 -19.33 -3.36 -11.87
N ILE A 216 -20.20 -2.34 -11.94
CA ILE A 216 -19.87 -1.00 -11.46
C ILE A 216 -19.71 -1.02 -9.94
N GLU A 217 -20.64 -1.66 -9.23
CA GLU A 217 -20.58 -1.75 -7.76
C GLU A 217 -19.36 -2.57 -7.29
N GLU A 218 -18.95 -3.59 -8.02
CA GLU A 218 -17.72 -4.35 -7.73
C GLU A 218 -16.46 -3.49 -7.91
N PHE A 219 -16.38 -2.67 -8.97
CA PHE A 219 -15.28 -1.69 -9.09
C PHE A 219 -15.27 -0.70 -7.93
N LYS A 220 -16.45 -0.18 -7.56
CA LYS A 220 -16.57 0.74 -6.41
C LYS A 220 -16.11 0.05 -5.13
N ALA A 221 -16.48 -1.23 -4.92
CA ALA A 221 -16.08 -2.01 -3.75
C ALA A 221 -14.56 -2.20 -3.65
N ILE A 222 -13.86 -2.42 -4.78
CA ILE A 222 -12.39 -2.49 -4.81
C ILE A 222 -11.80 -1.17 -4.28
N PHE A 223 -12.24 -0.02 -4.78
CA PHE A 223 -11.65 1.26 -4.37
C PHE A 223 -12.05 1.67 -2.94
N GLU A 224 -13.30 1.43 -2.54
CA GLU A 224 -13.82 1.85 -1.24
C GLU A 224 -13.34 0.94 -0.11
N SER A 225 -13.27 -0.37 -0.35
CA SER A 225 -13.03 -1.38 0.69
C SER A 225 -11.88 -2.34 0.42
N GLY A 226 -11.33 -2.38 -0.80
CA GLY A 226 -10.30 -3.36 -1.17
C GLY A 226 -10.82 -4.79 -1.23
N LEU A 227 -12.11 -4.96 -1.57
CA LEU A 227 -12.76 -6.26 -1.64
C LEU A 227 -13.19 -6.59 -3.06
N ILE A 228 -13.09 -7.88 -3.37
CA ILE A 228 -13.61 -8.51 -4.57
C ILE A 228 -14.11 -9.90 -4.16
N GLU A 229 -15.36 -10.21 -4.53
CA GLU A 229 -15.98 -11.48 -4.17
C GLU A 229 -15.45 -12.60 -5.08
N GLU A 230 -15.36 -13.82 -4.55
CA GLU A 230 -14.85 -14.97 -5.33
C GLU A 230 -15.72 -15.28 -6.56
N ASP A 231 -17.02 -15.01 -6.47
CA ASP A 231 -18.02 -15.17 -7.53
C ASP A 231 -18.34 -13.86 -8.27
N SER A 232 -17.47 -12.85 -8.14
CA SER A 232 -17.55 -11.55 -8.82
C SER A 232 -17.87 -11.68 -10.31
N ALA A 233 -18.92 -10.97 -10.75
CA ALA A 233 -19.32 -10.92 -12.14
C ALA A 233 -18.25 -10.25 -13.02
N MET A 234 -17.51 -9.28 -12.46
CA MET A 234 -16.39 -8.62 -13.11
C MET A 234 -15.24 -9.58 -13.40
N LEU A 235 -15.02 -10.62 -12.58
CA LEU A 235 -14.00 -11.64 -12.83
C LEU A 235 -14.42 -12.67 -13.87
N CYS A 236 -15.70 -12.74 -14.24
CA CYS A 236 -16.19 -13.76 -15.16
C CYS A 236 -15.51 -13.63 -16.53
N GLU A 237 -14.98 -14.76 -17.02
CA GLU A 237 -14.30 -14.89 -18.32
C GLU A 237 -13.10 -13.94 -18.56
N LEU A 238 -12.68 -13.15 -17.58
CA LEU A 238 -11.47 -12.34 -17.72
C LEU A 238 -10.23 -13.22 -17.90
N PRO A 239 -9.28 -12.81 -18.75
CA PRO A 239 -7.99 -13.47 -18.82
C PRO A 239 -7.26 -13.40 -17.47
N MET A 240 -6.44 -14.42 -17.18
CA MET A 240 -5.82 -14.58 -15.87
C MET A 240 -5.02 -13.35 -15.42
N THR A 241 -4.36 -12.65 -16.34
CA THR A 241 -3.52 -11.49 -16.00
C THR A 241 -4.36 -10.32 -15.47
N GLU A 242 -5.51 -10.07 -16.10
CA GLU A 242 -6.44 -9.02 -15.72
C GLU A 242 -7.17 -9.36 -14.42
N LYS A 243 -7.46 -10.65 -14.18
CA LYS A 243 -7.97 -11.15 -12.89
C LYS A 243 -6.97 -10.89 -11.76
N LEU A 244 -5.72 -11.32 -11.94
CA LEU A 244 -4.66 -11.12 -10.95
C LEU A 244 -4.47 -9.63 -10.65
N PHE A 245 -4.45 -8.78 -11.68
CA PHE A 245 -4.36 -7.33 -11.49
C PHE A 245 -5.48 -6.77 -10.59
N LEU A 246 -6.73 -7.21 -10.76
CA LEU A 246 -7.85 -6.75 -9.92
C LEU A 246 -7.73 -7.25 -8.47
N LEU A 247 -7.32 -8.51 -8.30
CA LEU A 247 -7.08 -9.10 -6.98
C LEU A 247 -5.93 -8.39 -6.24
N GLU A 248 -4.83 -8.10 -6.94
CA GLU A 248 -3.68 -7.36 -6.42
C GLU A 248 -4.09 -5.93 -6.02
N LEU A 249 -4.81 -5.23 -6.90
CA LEU A 249 -5.31 -3.87 -6.61
C LEU A 249 -6.20 -3.85 -5.37
N ALA A 250 -7.09 -4.83 -5.23
CA ALA A 250 -7.96 -4.99 -4.05
C ALA A 250 -7.13 -5.26 -2.78
N ALA A 251 -6.17 -6.18 -2.85
CA ALA A 251 -5.29 -6.51 -1.73
C ALA A 251 -4.45 -5.31 -1.26
N ILE A 252 -3.85 -4.57 -2.20
CA ILE A 252 -3.08 -3.36 -1.90
C ILE A 252 -3.97 -2.32 -1.23
N ARG A 253 -5.19 -2.10 -1.75
CA ARG A 253 -6.14 -1.15 -1.13
C ARG A 253 -6.55 -1.60 0.27
N ARG A 254 -6.82 -2.89 0.48
CA ARG A 254 -7.19 -3.46 1.79
C ARG A 254 -6.06 -3.29 2.81
N PHE A 255 -4.83 -3.56 2.41
CA PHE A 255 -3.65 -3.32 3.25
C PHE A 255 -3.51 -1.82 3.57
N TRP A 256 -3.64 -0.95 2.58
CA TRP A 256 -3.51 0.49 2.79
C TRP A 256 -4.57 1.04 3.76
N LEU A 257 -5.82 0.57 3.64
CA LEU A 257 -6.88 0.90 4.58
C LEU A 257 -6.57 0.43 6.02
N ASN A 258 -5.92 -0.72 6.17
CA ASN A 258 -5.46 -1.20 7.48
C ASN A 258 -4.35 -0.28 8.03
N LEU A 259 -3.37 0.05 7.19
CA LEU A 259 -2.29 0.96 7.54
C LEU A 259 -2.81 2.34 7.97
N GLU A 260 -3.75 2.93 7.22
CA GLU A 260 -4.34 4.23 7.56
C GLU A 260 -5.01 4.23 8.94
N LYS A 261 -5.65 3.11 9.34
CA LYS A 261 -6.23 2.97 10.69
C LYS A 261 -5.17 2.93 11.78
N THR A 262 -4.06 2.24 11.51
CA THR A 262 -2.93 2.11 12.45
C THR A 262 -2.17 3.44 12.61
N VAL A 263 -2.01 4.17 11.50
CA VAL A 263 -1.17 5.37 11.40
C VAL A 263 -1.95 6.66 11.72
N SER A 264 -3.29 6.64 11.72
CA SER A 264 -4.11 7.83 11.95
C SER A 264 -3.85 8.48 13.32
N PRO A 265 -3.70 9.82 13.40
CA PRO A 265 -3.45 10.55 14.64
C PRO A 265 -4.56 10.45 15.69
N VAL A 266 -5.77 9.98 15.33
CA VAL A 266 -6.85 9.69 16.30
C VAL A 266 -6.49 8.51 17.20
N THR A 267 -5.69 7.56 16.70
CA THR A 267 -5.14 6.46 17.49
C THR A 267 -4.04 6.97 18.44
N GLN A 268 -3.23 7.95 18.00
CA GLN A 268 -2.23 8.63 18.85
C GLN A 268 -2.86 9.55 19.91
N ALA A 269 -4.06 10.09 19.69
CA ALA A 269 -4.74 10.98 20.63
C ALA A 269 -5.44 10.23 21.78
N LYS A 270 -5.82 8.96 21.59
CA LYS A 270 -6.39 8.13 22.67
C LYS A 270 -5.37 7.78 23.76
N GLU A 271 -4.09 7.74 23.43
CA GLU A 271 -3.00 7.53 24.41
C GLU A 271 -2.59 8.83 25.12
N LYS A 272 -2.85 10.01 24.53
CA LYS A 272 -2.57 11.31 25.17
C LYS A 272 -3.60 11.73 26.23
N ILE A 273 -4.77 11.11 26.31
CA ILE A 273 -5.88 11.54 27.18
C ILE A 273 -6.05 10.61 28.41
N LEU A 274 -5.24 9.56 28.53
CA LEU A 274 -5.27 8.60 29.65
C LEU A 274 -3.98 8.62 30.50
N ASN A 275 -3.38 9.80 30.66
CA ASN A 275 -2.43 10.10 31.72
C ASN A 275 -3.10 10.96 32.81
#